data_AF-A0AA40S1J6-F1
#
_entry.id   AF-A0AA40S1J6-F1
#
_cell.length_a   1.000
_cell.length_b   1.000
_cell.length_c   1.000
_cell.angle_alpha   90.00
_cell.angle_beta   90.00
_cell.angle_gamma   90.00
#
_symmetry.space_group_name_H-M   'P 1'
#
loop_
_entity.id
_entity.type
_entity.pdbx_description
1 polymer ?
#
loop_
_entity_poly.entity_id
_entity_poly.type
_entity_poly.pdbx_seq_one_letter_code
_entity_poly.pdbx_strand_id
1 'polypeptide(L)'
;MTAYFITCHQSPAFVRDQFRFLYHPDHLYLYHVDAKAPVVLHETVRHLAQAFPNVAVLPSRHYAWASYSQVATTLEAVAWALKAASAWSHFVALSEQHCPLRDPAEMAVALQPGVSSVGMTPFAALGPGEQEDVAHRSSMDYRELPGVGSFGVAPLARDPAFLARLRHGSNWYVLSRAACAYLHDVAPALPDAARFRRTVHADEDMVQTLLAQAGGRAGTVADRETTFVAWPHIIGDDSMIFREADFFAARDAGWLFIRKRPTTLPERVAATLEASAGMTEAELTAAAGACPETVPVLPDPDGIALARRVARTVVRRGRGVRADLPNLRRGRRDPLFSLTFQTDRIPDDVEVRVVSQNLQDFRVLLLAMAPPAIDFSTRHIHGRLAPLLRIRCDDLYCRREILVPEDPAHGFWTRPSDGSVSGLVRRIELHLAAAETLGCRSEPLVQPRPLAVAAREAAARWRSAHGMLRRLLRRRPAA
;
A
#
# COMPACT_ATOMS: atom_id res chain seq x y z
N MET A 1 -4.27 26.59 10.22
CA MET A 1 -4.47 25.31 10.93
C MET A 1 -4.59 24.17 9.93
N THR A 2 -3.85 23.08 10.15
CA THR A 2 -3.80 21.91 9.27
C THR A 2 -4.09 20.64 10.06
N ALA A 3 -4.83 19.70 9.48
CA ALA A 3 -5.01 18.35 9.97
C ALA A 3 -4.06 17.41 9.22
N TYR A 4 -3.03 16.91 9.89
CA TYR A 4 -2.11 15.92 9.35
C TYR A 4 -2.62 14.52 9.67
N PHE A 5 -2.91 13.73 8.63
CA PHE A 5 -3.17 12.31 8.77
C PHE A 5 -1.91 11.53 8.41
N ILE A 6 -1.38 10.80 9.38
CA ILE A 6 -0.08 10.12 9.30
C ILE A 6 -0.30 8.63 9.50
N THR A 7 -0.01 7.85 8.47
CA THR A 7 0.03 6.39 8.56
C THR A 7 1.42 5.91 8.97
N CYS A 8 1.50 4.99 9.93
CA CYS A 8 2.73 4.48 10.52
C CYS A 8 2.76 2.96 10.51
N HIS A 9 3.92 2.37 10.21
CA HIS A 9 4.12 0.92 10.21
C HIS A 9 5.51 0.47 10.66
N GLN A 10 6.52 1.34 10.66
CA GLN A 10 7.91 0.90 10.82
C GLN A 10 8.69 1.54 11.98
N SER A 11 8.85 2.87 12.02
CA SER A 11 9.92 3.49 12.82
C SER A 11 9.41 4.50 13.86
N PRO A 12 9.59 4.22 15.16
CA PRO A 12 9.31 5.17 16.24
C PRO A 12 10.09 6.49 16.13
N ALA A 13 11.38 6.40 15.81
CA ALA A 13 12.23 7.57 15.61
C ALA A 13 11.71 8.45 14.47
N PHE A 14 11.18 7.82 13.41
CA PHE A 14 10.63 8.58 12.29
C PHE A 14 9.39 9.38 12.67
N VAL A 15 8.52 8.78 13.48
CA VAL A 15 7.34 9.44 14.02
C VAL A 15 7.72 10.61 14.92
N ARG A 16 8.69 10.42 15.84
CA ARG A 16 9.14 11.47 16.75
C ARG A 16 9.71 12.67 15.99
N ASP A 17 10.65 12.44 15.08
CA ASP A 17 11.22 13.50 14.24
C ASP A 17 10.14 14.22 13.43
N GLN A 18 9.30 13.47 12.70
CA GLN A 18 8.26 14.05 11.87
C GLN A 18 7.27 14.88 12.70
N PHE A 19 6.92 14.40 13.90
CA PHE A 19 6.07 15.15 14.82
C PHE A 19 6.71 16.49 15.16
N ARG A 20 7.99 16.51 15.59
CA ARG A 20 8.73 17.74 15.93
C ARG A 20 8.82 18.70 14.74
N PHE A 21 9.13 18.19 13.54
CA PHE A 21 9.27 19.00 12.34
C PHE A 21 7.95 19.61 11.84
N LEU A 22 6.81 19.01 12.20
CA LEU A 22 5.49 19.50 11.82
C LEU A 22 4.75 20.17 12.96
N TYR A 23 5.25 20.12 14.21
CA TYR A 23 4.47 20.47 15.39
C TYR A 23 4.10 21.96 15.43
N HIS A 24 2.81 22.21 15.65
CA HIS A 24 2.28 23.49 16.06
C HIS A 24 1.03 23.23 16.93
N PRO A 25 0.82 23.97 18.03
CA PRO A 25 -0.33 23.74 18.93
C PRO A 25 -1.69 23.87 18.21
N ASP A 26 -1.78 24.76 17.22
CA ASP A 26 -3.01 24.95 16.44
C ASP A 26 -3.24 23.88 15.37
N HIS A 27 -2.36 22.92 15.16
CA HIS A 27 -2.59 21.84 14.18
C HIS A 27 -3.31 20.65 14.82
N LEU A 28 -3.78 19.73 14.00
CA LEU A 28 -4.35 18.46 14.43
C LEU A 28 -3.51 17.32 13.84
N TYR A 29 -3.14 16.33 14.65
CA TYR A 29 -2.35 15.17 14.21
C TYR A 29 -3.14 13.90 14.43
N LEU A 30 -3.49 13.22 13.34
CA LEU A 30 -4.22 11.96 13.32
C LEU A 30 -3.25 10.85 12.95
N TYR A 31 -2.89 10.02 13.91
CA TYR A 31 -2.05 8.88 13.66
C TYR A 31 -2.88 7.62 13.45
N HIS A 32 -2.57 6.89 12.40
CA HIS A 32 -2.95 5.49 12.25
C HIS A 32 -1.69 4.64 12.32
N VAL A 33 -1.66 3.69 13.25
CA VAL A 33 -0.58 2.71 13.35
C VAL A 33 -1.11 1.37 12.87
N ASP A 34 -0.49 0.80 11.83
CA ASP A 34 -0.80 -0.54 11.31
C ASP A 34 -0.76 -1.56 12.47
N ALA A 35 -1.75 -2.45 12.55
CA ALA A 35 -1.78 -3.51 13.55
C ALA A 35 -0.57 -4.46 13.47
N LYS A 36 0.13 -4.49 12.33
CA LYS A 36 1.37 -5.26 12.12
C LYS A 36 2.62 -4.54 12.64
N ALA A 37 2.51 -3.26 13.02
CA ALA A 37 3.66 -2.46 13.41
C ALA A 37 4.29 -2.97 14.72
N PRO A 38 5.57 -2.68 14.97
CA PRO A 38 6.21 -2.98 16.25
C PRO A 38 5.44 -2.35 17.42
N VAL A 39 5.35 -3.07 18.54
CA VAL A 39 4.67 -2.58 19.77
C VAL A 39 5.20 -1.21 20.20
N VAL A 40 6.51 -1.00 20.11
CA VAL A 40 7.16 0.29 20.42
C VAL A 40 6.66 1.46 19.59
N LEU A 41 6.19 1.22 18.35
CA LEU A 41 5.61 2.26 17.51
C LEU A 41 4.21 2.65 18.02
N HIS A 42 3.39 1.66 18.39
CA HIS A 42 2.10 1.92 19.03
C HIS A 42 2.28 2.68 20.35
N GLU A 43 3.29 2.32 21.13
CA GLU A 43 3.61 3.00 22.40
C GLU A 43 4.05 4.44 22.20
N THR A 44 4.93 4.67 21.22
CA THR A 44 5.42 6.01 20.88
C THR A 44 4.26 6.94 20.51
N VAL A 45 3.36 6.50 19.61
CA VAL A 45 2.20 7.29 19.20
C VAL A 45 1.21 7.50 20.35
N ARG A 46 1.04 6.52 21.24
CA ARG A 46 0.19 6.65 22.42
C ARG A 46 0.73 7.68 23.41
N HIS A 47 2.05 7.69 23.65
CA HIS A 47 2.67 8.69 24.51
C HIS A 47 2.52 10.10 23.93
N LEU A 48 2.64 10.27 22.61
CA LEU A 48 2.33 11.55 21.96
C LEU A 48 0.88 11.99 22.20
N ALA A 49 -0.08 11.08 22.03
CA ALA A 49 -1.50 11.39 22.25
C ALA A 49 -1.84 11.70 23.73
N GLN A 50 -1.08 11.16 24.67
CA GLN A 50 -1.22 11.47 26.10
C GLN A 50 -0.62 12.83 26.45
N ALA A 51 0.50 13.18 25.83
CA ALA A 51 1.24 14.41 26.11
C ALA A 51 0.65 15.65 25.40
N PHE A 52 0.02 15.48 24.24
CA PHE A 52 -0.43 16.58 23.40
C PHE A 52 -1.94 16.49 23.09
N PRO A 53 -2.76 17.50 23.46
CA PRO A 53 -4.21 17.45 23.33
C PRO A 53 -4.71 17.51 21.88
N ASN A 54 -3.84 17.90 20.95
CA ASN A 54 -4.13 17.99 19.52
C ASN A 54 -3.61 16.78 18.73
N VAL A 55 -3.26 15.68 19.43
CA VAL A 55 -2.86 14.40 18.84
C VAL A 55 -3.93 13.36 19.13
N ALA A 56 -4.37 12.64 18.10
CA ALA A 56 -5.32 11.55 18.23
C ALA A 56 -4.81 10.28 17.54
N VAL A 57 -5.12 9.14 18.13
CA VAL A 57 -4.81 7.81 17.57
C VAL A 57 -6.09 7.20 17.04
N LEU A 58 -6.12 6.92 15.74
CA LEU A 58 -7.21 6.22 15.08
C LEU A 58 -7.12 4.71 15.38
N PRO A 59 -8.25 3.98 15.34
CA PRO A 59 -8.23 2.54 15.51
C PRO A 59 -7.26 1.85 14.56
N SER A 60 -6.36 1.03 15.11
CA SER A 60 -5.44 0.22 14.31
C SER A 60 -6.19 -0.79 13.45
N ARG A 61 -5.63 -1.07 12.28
CA ARG A 61 -6.10 -2.14 11.40
C ARG A 61 -4.93 -2.81 10.69
N HIS A 62 -5.16 -4.03 10.24
CA HIS A 62 -4.21 -4.75 9.41
C HIS A 62 -4.14 -4.09 8.03
N TYR A 63 -3.08 -3.34 7.80
CA TYR A 63 -2.88 -2.61 6.57
C TYR A 63 -2.24 -3.52 5.51
N ALA A 64 -2.83 -3.55 4.31
CA ALA A 64 -2.26 -4.28 3.19
C ALA A 64 -1.84 -3.31 2.08
N TRP A 65 -0.63 -3.52 1.56
CA TRP A 65 -0.17 -2.77 0.39
C TRP A 65 -1.13 -2.98 -0.78
N ALA A 66 -1.40 -1.92 -1.54
CA ALA A 66 -2.28 -1.93 -2.70
C ALA A 66 -3.74 -2.33 -2.44
N SER A 67 -4.20 -2.29 -1.20
CA SER A 67 -5.52 -2.80 -0.84
C SER A 67 -6.45 -1.70 -0.34
N TYR A 68 -7.76 -1.94 -0.39
CA TYR A 68 -8.78 -0.93 -0.10
C TYR A 68 -8.73 -0.43 1.35
N SER A 69 -8.21 -1.22 2.29
CA SER A 69 -7.98 -0.78 3.66
C SER A 69 -7.23 0.56 3.76
N GLN A 70 -6.31 0.85 2.81
CA GLN A 70 -5.64 2.16 2.67
C GLN A 70 -6.62 3.30 2.49
N VAL A 71 -7.51 3.19 1.51
CA VAL A 71 -8.51 4.21 1.27
C VAL A 71 -9.52 4.28 2.41
N ALA A 72 -9.94 3.14 2.95
CA ALA A 72 -10.87 3.09 4.06
C ALA A 72 -10.33 3.83 5.30
N THR A 73 -9.04 3.66 5.64
CA THR A 73 -8.42 4.37 6.76
C THR A 73 -8.37 5.86 6.50
N THR A 74 -8.03 6.28 5.28
CA THR A 74 -8.02 7.70 4.95
C THR A 74 -9.42 8.33 5.03
N LEU A 75 -10.46 7.64 4.56
CA LEU A 75 -11.84 8.12 4.65
C LEU A 75 -12.35 8.20 6.10
N GLU A 76 -11.93 7.28 6.96
CA GLU A 76 -12.21 7.33 8.40
C GLU A 76 -11.45 8.47 9.08
N ALA A 77 -10.20 8.74 8.69
CA ALA A 77 -9.44 9.88 9.17
C ALA A 77 -10.09 11.21 8.73
N VAL A 78 -10.61 11.27 7.50
CA VAL A 78 -11.42 12.40 7.01
C VAL A 78 -12.66 12.60 7.88
N ALA A 79 -13.43 11.54 8.14
CA ALA A 79 -14.62 11.62 8.98
C ALA A 79 -14.28 12.08 10.42
N TRP A 80 -13.19 11.56 10.98
CA TRP A 80 -12.69 11.98 12.29
C TRP A 80 -12.32 13.46 12.29
N ALA A 81 -11.54 13.91 11.29
CA ALA A 81 -11.15 15.30 11.16
C ALA A 81 -12.36 16.23 11.01
N LEU A 82 -13.38 15.85 10.23
CA LEU A 82 -14.60 16.64 10.06
C LEU A 82 -15.37 16.80 11.38
N LYS A 83 -15.41 15.74 12.20
CA LYS A 83 -16.04 15.75 13.53
C LYS A 83 -15.23 16.53 14.57
N ALA A 84 -13.91 16.57 14.44
CA ALA A 84 -13.07 17.39 15.30
C ALA A 84 -13.47 18.87 15.12
N ALA A 85 -13.88 19.52 16.21
CA ALA A 85 -14.48 20.86 16.21
C ALA A 85 -13.49 22.00 15.91
N SER A 86 -12.34 21.68 15.34
CA SER A 86 -11.26 22.63 15.09
C SER A 86 -11.34 23.21 13.68
N ALA A 87 -11.03 24.51 13.55
CA ALA A 87 -11.14 25.30 12.33
C ALA A 87 -10.01 25.00 11.31
N TRP A 88 -9.71 23.73 11.06
CA TRP A 88 -8.70 23.34 10.09
C TRP A 88 -9.15 23.60 8.65
N SER A 89 -8.20 24.04 7.82
CA SER A 89 -8.46 24.38 6.41
C SER A 89 -8.06 23.26 5.46
N HIS A 90 -7.04 22.48 5.82
CA HIS A 90 -6.47 21.41 5.01
C HIS A 90 -6.35 20.10 5.78
N PHE A 91 -6.58 19.00 5.08
CA PHE A 91 -6.24 17.64 5.46
C PHE A 91 -5.06 17.18 4.61
N VAL A 92 -3.95 16.80 5.23
CA VAL A 92 -2.71 16.39 4.53
C VAL A 92 -2.43 14.93 4.84
N ALA A 93 -2.44 14.09 3.81
CA ALA A 93 -2.16 12.67 3.93
C ALA A 93 -0.64 12.41 3.81
N LEU A 94 -0.05 11.81 4.84
CA LEU A 94 1.38 11.50 4.95
C LEU A 94 1.59 10.08 5.48
N SER A 95 2.81 9.57 5.29
CA SER A 95 3.36 8.46 6.07
C SER A 95 4.46 8.96 6.99
N GLU A 96 4.88 8.14 7.96
CA GLU A 96 5.98 8.48 8.88
C GLU A 96 7.32 8.74 8.17
N GLN A 97 7.44 8.41 6.89
CA GLN A 97 8.65 8.56 6.08
C GLN A 97 8.73 9.88 5.31
N HIS A 98 7.79 10.80 5.52
CA HIS A 98 7.82 12.13 4.90
C HIS A 98 8.63 13.11 5.75
N CYS A 99 9.37 13.99 5.07
CA CYS A 99 9.95 15.20 5.66
C CYS A 99 9.30 16.44 5.05
N PRO A 100 9.00 17.49 5.83
CA PRO A 100 8.61 18.78 5.27
C PRO A 100 9.81 19.39 4.54
N LEU A 101 9.55 20.07 3.41
CA LEU A 101 10.54 20.87 2.68
C LEU A 101 10.40 22.37 2.96
N ARG A 102 9.36 22.75 3.69
CA ARG A 102 8.98 24.12 4.04
C ARG A 102 8.89 24.23 5.54
N ASP A 103 9.31 25.37 6.07
CA ASP A 103 9.02 25.69 7.47
C ASP A 103 7.50 25.92 7.66
N PRO A 104 7.01 25.99 8.91
CA PRO A 104 5.58 26.15 9.17
C PRO A 104 4.95 27.41 8.54
N ALA A 105 5.69 28.52 8.45
CA ALA A 105 5.18 29.77 7.88
C ALA A 105 5.08 29.68 6.34
N GLU A 106 6.14 29.17 5.69
CA GLU A 106 6.13 28.87 4.26
C GLU A 106 5.03 27.86 3.90
N MET A 107 4.83 26.84 4.73
CA MET A 107 3.77 25.83 4.54
C MET A 107 2.38 26.47 4.62
N ALA A 108 2.15 27.36 5.59
CA ALA A 108 0.88 28.06 5.74
C ALA A 108 0.54 28.93 4.51
N VAL A 109 1.54 29.55 3.88
CA VAL A 109 1.37 30.32 2.64
C VAL A 109 1.10 29.40 1.44
N ALA A 110 1.81 28.27 1.36
CA ALA A 110 1.68 27.34 0.25
C ALA A 110 0.33 26.59 0.24
N LEU A 111 -0.27 26.38 1.42
CA LEU A 111 -1.58 25.75 1.61
C LEU A 111 -2.70 26.80 1.57
N GLN A 112 -3.17 27.12 0.35
CA GLN A 112 -4.25 28.08 0.14
C GLN A 112 -5.62 27.54 0.61
N PRO A 113 -6.27 28.18 1.60
CA PRO A 113 -7.58 27.72 2.08
C PRO A 113 -8.61 27.52 0.97
N GLY A 114 -9.35 26.41 1.03
CA GLY A 114 -10.37 26.07 0.05
C GLY A 114 -9.85 25.39 -1.22
N VAL A 115 -8.53 25.23 -1.38
CA VAL A 115 -7.92 24.57 -2.53
C VAL A 115 -7.34 23.22 -2.12
N SER A 116 -7.79 22.16 -2.80
CA SER A 116 -7.16 20.84 -2.74
C SER A 116 -6.02 20.76 -3.76
N SER A 117 -4.92 20.08 -3.42
CA SER A 117 -3.84 19.73 -4.36
C SER A 117 -3.77 18.22 -4.51
N VAL A 118 -4.20 17.72 -5.66
CA VAL A 118 -4.32 16.29 -5.96
C VAL A 118 -3.87 16.06 -7.39
N GLY A 119 -2.81 15.28 -7.62
CA GLY A 119 -2.46 14.84 -8.97
C GLY A 119 -3.57 13.96 -9.54
N MET A 120 -4.08 14.29 -10.73
CA MET A 120 -5.27 13.62 -11.30
C MET A 120 -5.14 13.44 -12.82
N THR A 121 -4.12 12.71 -13.25
CA THR A 121 -3.89 12.44 -14.67
C THR A 121 -5.04 11.58 -15.22
N PRO A 122 -5.75 12.03 -16.27
CA PRO A 122 -6.78 11.21 -16.92
C PRO A 122 -6.18 9.92 -17.50
N PHE A 123 -6.91 8.80 -17.40
CA PHE A 123 -6.47 7.52 -17.94
C PHE A 123 -6.00 7.60 -19.41
N ALA A 124 -6.75 8.32 -20.24
CA ALA A 124 -6.42 8.52 -21.66
C ALA A 124 -5.11 9.29 -21.91
N ALA A 125 -4.60 10.02 -20.90
CA ALA A 125 -3.34 10.77 -20.97
C ALA A 125 -2.13 9.97 -20.45
N LEU A 126 -2.34 8.77 -19.91
CA LEU A 126 -1.28 7.86 -19.48
C LEU A 126 -0.58 7.21 -20.67
N GLY A 127 0.69 6.83 -20.50
CA GLY A 127 1.41 6.07 -21.52
C GLY A 127 0.84 4.65 -21.71
N PRO A 128 1.09 3.96 -22.84
CA PRO A 128 0.50 2.64 -23.10
C PRO A 128 0.75 1.59 -22.01
N GLY A 129 1.97 1.50 -21.48
CA GLY A 129 2.28 0.57 -20.39
C GLY A 129 1.62 0.93 -19.05
N GLU A 130 1.45 2.22 -18.77
CA GLU A 130 0.72 2.71 -17.58
C GLU A 130 -0.77 2.42 -17.72
N GLN A 131 -1.34 2.58 -18.92
CA GLN A 131 -2.73 2.20 -19.20
C GLN A 131 -2.97 0.70 -18.98
N GLU A 132 -2.00 -0.15 -19.33
CA GLU A 132 -2.07 -1.58 -19.04
C GLU A 132 -2.04 -1.89 -17.54
N ASP A 133 -1.13 -1.26 -16.77
CA ASP A 133 -1.09 -1.37 -15.30
C ASP A 133 -2.41 -0.91 -14.67
N VAL A 134 -2.85 0.31 -15.00
CA VAL A 134 -4.04 0.91 -14.41
C VAL A 134 -5.32 0.17 -14.81
N ALA A 135 -5.41 -0.35 -16.04
CA ALA A 135 -6.52 -1.21 -16.42
C ALA A 135 -6.51 -2.53 -15.64
N HIS A 136 -5.34 -3.14 -15.41
CA HIS A 136 -5.22 -4.37 -14.64
C HIS A 136 -5.76 -4.24 -13.21
N ARG A 137 -5.58 -3.07 -12.58
CA ARG A 137 -6.09 -2.78 -11.22
C ARG A 137 -7.59 -3.03 -11.04
N SER A 138 -8.35 -3.02 -12.13
CA SER A 138 -9.80 -3.28 -12.16
C SER A 138 -10.20 -4.43 -13.10
N SER A 139 -9.25 -5.28 -13.48
CA SER A 139 -9.45 -6.42 -14.40
C SER A 139 -10.01 -7.68 -13.72
N MET A 140 -10.04 -7.70 -12.39
CA MET A 140 -10.58 -8.78 -11.57
C MET A 140 -11.47 -8.21 -10.46
N ASP A 141 -12.38 -9.03 -9.92
CA ASP A 141 -13.01 -8.80 -8.61
C ASP A 141 -11.95 -9.06 -7.55
N TYR A 142 -11.33 -8.01 -7.01
CA TYR A 142 -10.32 -8.16 -5.98
C TYR A 142 -10.96 -8.19 -4.59
N ARG A 143 -10.49 -9.12 -3.76
CA ARG A 143 -10.87 -9.22 -2.35
C ARG A 143 -9.63 -9.13 -1.48
N GLU A 144 -9.71 -8.32 -0.44
CA GLU A 144 -8.60 -8.10 0.47
C GLU A 144 -8.52 -9.21 1.54
N LEU A 145 -7.32 -9.76 1.73
CA LEU A 145 -6.95 -10.50 2.93
C LEU A 145 -6.29 -9.52 3.91
N PRO A 146 -6.84 -9.31 5.12
CA PRO A 146 -6.33 -8.34 6.07
C PRO A 146 -4.82 -8.47 6.28
N GLY A 147 -4.08 -7.38 6.05
CA GLY A 147 -2.65 -7.31 6.34
C GLY A 147 -1.73 -8.03 5.35
N VAL A 148 -2.27 -8.74 4.36
CA VAL A 148 -1.48 -9.45 3.34
C VAL A 148 -1.55 -8.73 2.00
N GLY A 149 -2.75 -8.60 1.43
CA GLY A 149 -2.91 -8.07 0.07
C GLY A 149 -4.29 -8.35 -0.51
N SER A 150 -4.50 -7.85 -1.73
CA SER A 150 -5.75 -8.05 -2.48
C SER A 150 -5.57 -9.10 -3.59
N PHE A 151 -6.49 -10.05 -3.65
CA PHE A 151 -6.44 -11.22 -4.54
C PHE A 151 -7.59 -11.17 -5.53
N GLY A 152 -7.29 -11.33 -6.82
CA GLY A 152 -8.30 -11.38 -7.88
C GLY A 152 -9.00 -12.73 -7.88
N VAL A 153 -10.33 -12.76 -7.67
CA VAL A 153 -11.08 -14.02 -7.56
C VAL A 153 -11.90 -14.37 -8.78
N ALA A 154 -12.28 -13.39 -9.59
CA ALA A 154 -13.04 -13.57 -10.81
C ALA A 154 -12.66 -12.51 -11.84
N PRO A 155 -12.57 -12.84 -13.14
CA PRO A 155 -12.29 -11.86 -14.17
C PRO A 155 -13.44 -10.86 -14.32
N LEU A 156 -13.10 -9.60 -14.53
CA LEU A 156 -14.06 -8.55 -14.87
C LEU A 156 -13.78 -8.04 -16.29
N ALA A 157 -14.84 -7.85 -17.07
CA ALA A 157 -14.72 -7.23 -18.37
C ALA A 157 -14.22 -5.80 -18.23
N ARG A 158 -13.36 -5.39 -19.16
CA ARG A 158 -12.92 -4.00 -19.25
C ARG A 158 -14.14 -3.12 -19.48
N ASP A 159 -14.26 -2.06 -18.68
CA ASP A 159 -15.34 -1.08 -18.78
C ASP A 159 -14.77 0.24 -19.33
N PRO A 160 -15.00 0.55 -20.62
CA PRO A 160 -14.50 1.78 -21.23
C PRO A 160 -15.06 3.04 -20.58
N ALA A 161 -16.30 3.01 -20.09
CA ALA A 161 -16.93 4.17 -19.47
C ALA A 161 -16.29 4.50 -18.11
N PHE A 162 -16.00 3.48 -17.30
CA PHE A 162 -15.24 3.65 -16.07
C PHE A 162 -13.82 4.16 -16.34
N LEU A 163 -13.10 3.54 -17.28
CA LEU A 163 -11.74 3.96 -17.61
C LEU A 163 -11.68 5.39 -18.15
N ALA A 164 -12.70 5.86 -18.89
CA ALA A 164 -12.78 7.25 -19.33
C ALA A 164 -12.94 8.25 -18.15
N ARG A 165 -13.62 7.85 -17.07
CA ARG A 165 -13.76 8.65 -15.85
C ARG A 165 -12.55 8.55 -14.91
N LEU A 166 -11.78 7.47 -15.00
CA LEU A 166 -10.66 7.22 -14.10
C LEU A 166 -9.60 8.33 -14.17
N ARG A 167 -9.13 8.72 -12.99
CA ARG A 167 -8.00 9.62 -12.77
C ARG A 167 -6.97 8.89 -11.93
N HIS A 168 -5.71 8.97 -12.35
CA HIS A 168 -4.57 8.36 -11.69
C HIS A 168 -3.65 9.42 -11.10
N GLY A 169 -3.10 9.18 -9.92
CA GLY A 169 -2.12 10.04 -9.28
C GLY A 169 -1.46 9.39 -8.07
N SER A 170 -0.84 10.23 -7.24
CA SER A 170 -0.26 9.80 -5.97
C SER A 170 -1.32 9.56 -4.89
N ASN A 171 -1.01 8.68 -3.95
CA ASN A 171 -1.78 8.52 -2.70
C ASN A 171 -1.45 9.58 -1.63
N TRP A 172 -0.54 10.51 -1.93
CA TRP A 172 -0.20 11.66 -1.09
C TRP A 172 -0.83 12.93 -1.67
N TYR A 173 -1.75 13.52 -0.92
CA TYR A 173 -2.49 14.69 -1.36
C TYR A 173 -2.83 15.63 -0.21
N VAL A 174 -3.19 16.86 -0.59
CA VAL A 174 -3.75 17.88 0.29
C VAL A 174 -5.21 18.08 -0.12
N LEU A 175 -6.13 17.94 0.83
CA LEU A 175 -7.56 18.16 0.62
C LEU A 175 -8.02 19.38 1.39
N SER A 176 -8.83 20.22 0.75
CA SER A 176 -9.59 21.24 1.46
C SER A 176 -10.67 20.59 2.33
N ARG A 177 -11.13 21.30 3.37
CA ARG A 177 -12.25 20.82 4.20
C ARG A 177 -13.53 20.54 3.38
N ALA A 178 -13.77 21.29 2.30
CA ALA A 178 -14.90 21.05 1.40
C ALA A 178 -14.75 19.73 0.61
N ALA A 179 -13.55 19.43 0.13
CA ALA A 179 -13.27 18.15 -0.52
C ALA A 179 -13.43 16.98 0.45
N CYS A 180 -12.97 17.13 1.69
CA CYS A 180 -13.21 16.16 2.76
C CYS A 180 -14.70 15.91 3.00
N ALA A 181 -15.51 16.98 3.13
CA ALA A 181 -16.96 16.86 3.31
C ALA A 181 -17.62 16.16 2.11
N TYR A 182 -17.25 16.52 0.88
CA TYR A 182 -17.75 15.83 -0.31
C TYR A 182 -17.41 14.32 -0.32
N LEU A 183 -16.16 13.97 0.02
CA LEU A 183 -15.72 12.57 0.10
C LEU A 183 -16.45 11.79 1.21
N HIS A 184 -16.84 12.46 2.29
CA HIS A 184 -17.57 11.87 3.41
C HIS A 184 -19.07 11.71 3.13
N ASP A 185 -19.72 12.77 2.66
CA ASP A 185 -21.19 12.87 2.64
C ASP A 185 -21.79 12.43 1.30
N VAL A 186 -21.08 12.66 0.19
CA VAL A 186 -21.65 12.56 -1.16
C VAL A 186 -21.02 11.43 -1.96
N ALA A 187 -19.69 11.37 -1.99
CA ALA A 187 -18.95 10.40 -2.80
C ALA A 187 -19.28 8.92 -2.51
N PRO A 188 -19.63 8.49 -1.27
CA PRO A 188 -19.97 7.09 -1.01
C PRO A 188 -21.19 6.57 -1.77
N ALA A 189 -22.08 7.44 -2.24
CA ALA A 189 -23.24 7.08 -3.05
C ALA A 189 -22.91 6.89 -4.55
N LEU A 190 -21.71 7.25 -4.99
CA LEU A 190 -21.30 7.10 -6.38
C LEU A 190 -21.00 5.63 -6.72
N PRO A 191 -21.43 5.12 -7.89
CA PRO A 191 -21.13 3.74 -8.31
C PRO A 191 -19.63 3.42 -8.32
N ASP A 192 -18.80 4.39 -8.72
CA ASP A 192 -17.34 4.20 -8.77
C ASP A 192 -16.75 3.98 -7.36
N ALA A 193 -17.34 4.56 -6.29
CA ALA A 193 -16.88 4.33 -4.92
C ALA A 193 -17.08 2.87 -4.48
N ALA A 194 -18.18 2.24 -4.88
CA ALA A 194 -18.41 0.82 -4.63
C ALA A 194 -17.45 -0.07 -5.44
N ARG A 195 -17.11 0.36 -6.67
CA ARG A 195 -16.18 -0.37 -7.53
C ARG A 195 -14.76 -0.40 -6.96
N PHE A 196 -14.24 0.73 -6.48
CA PHE A 196 -12.87 0.81 -5.93
C PHE A 196 -12.65 -0.04 -4.67
N ARG A 197 -13.72 -0.48 -3.99
CA ARG A 197 -13.62 -1.48 -2.90
C ARG A 197 -13.12 -2.84 -3.36
N ARG A 198 -13.18 -3.10 -4.67
CA ARG A 198 -12.87 -4.38 -5.32
C ARG A 198 -11.76 -4.25 -6.36
N THR A 199 -10.89 -3.25 -6.20
CA THR A 199 -9.71 -3.00 -7.06
C THR A 199 -8.42 -3.04 -6.25
N VAL A 200 -7.28 -3.18 -6.91
CA VAL A 200 -5.96 -2.97 -6.28
C VAL A 200 -5.42 -1.57 -6.56
N HIS A 201 -4.59 -1.03 -5.67
CA HIS A 201 -4.11 0.36 -5.70
C HIS A 201 -5.22 1.43 -5.77
N ALA A 202 -6.35 1.19 -5.08
CA ALA A 202 -7.43 2.18 -5.02
C ALA A 202 -6.97 3.53 -4.43
N ASP A 203 -5.90 3.55 -3.64
CA ASP A 203 -5.30 4.74 -3.04
C ASP A 203 -4.69 5.72 -4.07
N GLU A 204 -4.32 5.23 -5.25
CA GLU A 204 -3.76 6.03 -6.35
C GLU A 204 -4.81 6.47 -7.38
N ASP A 205 -6.05 5.97 -7.30
CA ASP A 205 -7.07 6.18 -8.33
C ASP A 205 -8.42 6.68 -7.80
N MET A 206 -8.83 6.26 -6.59
CA MET A 206 -10.19 6.49 -6.08
C MET A 206 -10.46 7.95 -5.76
N VAL A 207 -9.63 8.59 -4.92
CA VAL A 207 -9.88 9.97 -4.46
C VAL A 207 -9.85 10.95 -5.63
N GLN A 208 -8.89 10.79 -6.52
CA GLN A 208 -8.72 11.53 -7.76
C GLN A 208 -9.98 11.42 -8.62
N THR A 209 -10.46 10.19 -8.84
CA THR A 209 -11.62 9.90 -9.68
C THR A 209 -12.92 10.44 -9.08
N LEU A 210 -13.11 10.33 -7.77
CA LEU A 210 -14.31 10.83 -7.09
C LEU A 210 -14.35 12.36 -7.03
N LEU A 211 -13.21 13.02 -6.80
CA LEU A 211 -13.11 14.48 -6.80
C LEU A 211 -13.34 15.07 -8.19
N ALA A 212 -12.84 14.42 -9.24
CA ALA A 212 -13.10 14.85 -10.62
C ALA A 212 -14.59 14.79 -11.01
N GLN A 213 -15.39 13.99 -10.30
CA GLN A 213 -16.84 13.87 -10.48
C GLN A 213 -17.65 14.84 -9.59
N ALA A 214 -16.99 15.63 -8.74
CA ALA A 214 -17.67 16.45 -7.74
C ALA A 214 -18.54 17.56 -8.35
N GLY A 215 -18.23 18.03 -9.56
CA GLY A 215 -18.99 19.11 -10.20
C GLY A 215 -19.02 20.38 -9.34
N GLY A 216 -17.87 20.76 -8.76
CA GLY A 216 -17.74 21.93 -7.87
C GLY A 216 -18.08 21.67 -6.40
N ARG A 217 -18.75 20.58 -6.05
CA ARG A 217 -19.13 20.25 -4.66
C ARG A 217 -17.95 20.00 -3.71
N ALA A 218 -16.77 19.67 -4.26
CA ALA A 218 -15.54 19.48 -3.50
C ALA A 218 -14.69 20.77 -3.36
N GLY A 219 -15.22 21.92 -3.78
CA GLY A 219 -14.44 23.16 -3.89
C GLY A 219 -13.44 23.12 -5.04
N THR A 220 -12.41 23.97 -4.96
CA THR A 220 -11.35 24.05 -5.97
C THR A 220 -10.38 22.89 -5.79
N VAL A 221 -10.07 22.18 -6.88
CA VAL A 221 -9.05 21.12 -6.89
C VAL A 221 -8.02 21.44 -7.96
N ALA A 222 -6.79 21.70 -7.54
CA ALA A 222 -5.64 21.90 -8.41
C ALA A 222 -5.00 20.54 -8.73
N ASP A 223 -4.74 20.30 -10.02
CA ASP A 223 -3.97 19.15 -10.50
C ASP A 223 -2.47 19.37 -10.17
N ARG A 224 -2.11 19.07 -8.93
CA ARG A 224 -0.78 19.31 -8.36
C ARG A 224 -0.41 18.21 -7.39
N GLU A 225 0.72 17.56 -7.66
CA GLU A 225 1.44 16.73 -6.70
C GLU A 225 2.17 17.61 -5.69
N THR A 226 2.10 17.25 -4.40
CA THR A 226 2.72 18.01 -3.30
C THR A 226 3.94 17.34 -2.69
N THR A 227 4.12 16.05 -2.97
CA THR A 227 5.19 15.23 -2.41
C THR A 227 6.16 14.81 -3.50
N PHE A 228 7.43 15.18 -3.35
CA PHE A 228 8.51 14.62 -4.15
C PHE A 228 8.77 13.18 -3.70
N VAL A 229 8.57 12.22 -4.61
CA VAL A 229 8.93 10.81 -4.37
C VAL A 229 10.24 10.55 -5.11
N ALA A 230 11.26 10.15 -4.35
CA ALA A 230 12.61 9.86 -4.84
C ALA A 230 12.66 8.54 -5.64
N TRP A 231 11.91 8.44 -6.73
CA TRP A 231 11.85 7.23 -7.55
C TRP A 231 13.19 6.89 -8.17
N PRO A 232 13.49 5.60 -8.43
CA PRO A 232 14.81 5.20 -8.92
C PRO A 232 15.23 5.88 -10.23
N HIS A 233 14.28 6.06 -11.14
CA HIS A 233 14.51 6.73 -12.41
C HIS A 233 14.67 8.26 -12.27
N ILE A 234 14.29 8.85 -11.14
CA ILE A 234 14.44 10.28 -10.84
C ILE A 234 15.80 10.52 -10.16
N ILE A 235 16.15 9.71 -9.17
CA ILE A 235 17.37 9.91 -8.37
C ILE A 235 18.59 9.17 -8.95
N GLY A 236 18.38 8.22 -9.85
CA GLY A 236 19.45 7.45 -10.50
C GLY A 236 19.99 6.29 -9.67
N ASP A 237 19.25 5.82 -8.66
CA ASP A 237 19.60 4.67 -7.81
C ASP A 237 18.35 3.87 -7.41
N ASP A 238 18.50 2.60 -7.02
CA ASP A 238 17.34 1.72 -6.77
C ASP A 238 16.68 1.90 -5.38
N SER A 239 17.12 2.84 -4.55
CA SER A 239 16.82 2.85 -3.10
C SER A 239 15.45 3.43 -2.72
N MET A 240 14.81 4.19 -3.62
CA MET A 240 13.60 5.00 -3.33
C MET A 240 13.74 5.98 -2.15
N ILE A 241 14.97 6.17 -1.65
CA ILE A 241 15.32 6.97 -0.48
C ILE A 241 15.98 8.26 -0.98
N PHE A 242 15.59 9.40 -0.44
CA PHE A 242 16.19 10.67 -0.87
C PHE A 242 17.61 10.83 -0.32
N ARG A 243 18.47 11.48 -1.10
CA ARG A 243 19.79 11.96 -0.71
C ARG A 243 19.72 13.45 -0.36
N GLU A 244 20.80 13.99 0.18
CA GLU A 244 20.90 15.42 0.50
C GLU A 244 20.58 16.31 -0.72
N ALA A 245 21.15 15.99 -1.88
CA ALA A 245 20.92 16.74 -3.11
C ALA A 245 19.44 16.72 -3.54
N ASP A 246 18.75 15.60 -3.36
CA ASP A 246 17.34 15.47 -3.74
C ASP A 246 16.45 16.32 -2.81
N PHE A 247 16.78 16.41 -1.52
CA PHE A 247 16.09 17.26 -0.54
C PHE A 247 16.13 18.74 -0.96
N PHE A 248 17.33 19.28 -1.21
CA PHE A 248 17.48 20.68 -1.59
C PHE A 248 16.93 20.96 -2.98
N ALA A 249 17.13 20.07 -3.96
CA ALA A 249 16.53 20.22 -5.29
C ALA A 249 15.00 20.22 -5.24
N ALA A 250 14.39 19.35 -4.43
CA ALA A 250 12.94 19.35 -4.26
C ALA A 250 12.44 20.61 -3.52
N ARG A 251 13.18 21.09 -2.52
CA ARG A 251 12.88 22.36 -1.85
C ARG A 251 12.92 23.52 -2.85
N ASP A 252 13.97 23.64 -3.64
CA ASP A 252 14.11 24.72 -4.63
C ASP A 252 13.02 24.64 -5.71
N ALA A 253 12.59 23.43 -6.09
CA ALA A 253 11.57 23.20 -7.10
C ALA A 253 10.11 23.41 -6.62
N GLY A 254 9.87 23.90 -5.40
CA GLY A 254 8.51 24.25 -4.97
C GLY A 254 7.71 23.11 -4.33
N TRP A 255 8.33 21.97 -4.01
CA TRP A 255 7.65 20.85 -3.34
C TRP A 255 7.36 21.18 -1.87
N LEU A 256 6.34 20.52 -1.31
CA LEU A 256 5.94 20.70 0.09
C LEU A 256 6.55 19.64 0.99
N PHE A 257 6.62 18.40 0.50
CA PHE A 257 7.16 17.26 1.21
C PHE A 257 8.09 16.45 0.32
N ILE A 258 8.96 15.66 0.95
CA ILE A 258 9.82 14.68 0.29
C ILE A 258 9.74 13.31 0.98
N ARG A 259 9.83 12.24 0.18
CA ARG A 259 9.93 10.86 0.65
C ARG A 259 10.72 9.97 -0.33
N LYS A 260 11.31 8.86 0.11
CA LYS A 260 11.31 8.34 1.49
C LYS A 260 12.56 8.78 2.24
N ARG A 261 12.43 9.08 3.54
CA ARG A 261 13.59 9.45 4.36
C ARG A 261 14.58 8.30 4.54
N PRO A 262 15.89 8.58 4.57
CA PRO A 262 16.88 7.61 5.02
C PRO A 262 16.76 7.34 6.53
N THR A 263 17.36 6.23 6.98
CA THR A 263 17.45 5.88 8.41
C THR A 263 18.10 7.00 9.22
N THR A 264 19.22 7.51 8.71
CA THR A 264 19.94 8.67 9.25
C THR A 264 19.86 9.80 8.23
N LEU A 265 19.37 10.97 8.67
CA LEU A 265 19.33 12.14 7.81
C LEU A 265 20.76 12.65 7.54
N PRO A 266 21.06 13.10 6.31
CA PRO A 266 22.30 13.84 6.04
C PRO A 266 22.41 15.06 6.97
N GLU A 267 23.61 15.37 7.43
CA GLU A 267 23.86 16.39 8.47
C GLU A 267 23.20 17.73 8.13
N ARG A 268 23.36 18.20 6.89
CA ARG A 268 22.79 19.48 6.45
C ARG A 268 21.27 19.46 6.36
N VAL A 269 20.68 18.31 5.99
CA VAL A 269 19.23 18.11 5.99
C VAL A 269 18.70 18.11 7.42
N ALA A 270 19.36 17.39 8.33
CA ALA A 270 19.00 17.35 9.74
C ALA A 270 19.05 18.76 10.36
N ALA A 271 20.16 19.50 10.17
CA ALA A 271 20.30 20.87 10.64
C ALA A 271 19.19 21.80 10.11
N THR A 272 18.82 21.65 8.84
CA THR A 272 17.73 22.44 8.23
C THR A 272 16.37 22.14 8.87
N LEU A 273 16.06 20.87 9.11
CA LEU A 273 14.79 20.45 9.70
C LEU A 273 14.70 20.85 11.19
N GLU A 274 15.78 20.64 11.95
CA GLU A 274 15.88 21.02 13.35
C GLU A 274 15.74 22.54 13.55
N ALA A 275 16.31 23.35 12.66
CA ALA A 275 16.16 24.81 12.73
C ALA A 275 14.71 25.30 12.59
N SER A 276 13.82 24.49 12.00
CA SER A 276 12.40 24.80 11.81
C SER A 276 11.46 23.97 12.69
N ALA A 277 12.00 23.10 13.55
CA ALA A 277 11.21 22.21 14.37
C ALA A 277 10.43 22.99 15.43
N GLY A 278 9.19 22.58 15.70
CA GLY A 278 8.37 23.18 16.75
C GLY A 278 8.85 22.89 18.18
N MET A 279 9.74 21.90 18.33
CA MET A 279 10.43 21.57 19.58
C MET A 279 11.65 20.68 19.31
N THR A 280 12.59 20.67 20.26
CA THR A 280 13.75 19.79 20.29
C THR A 280 13.38 18.37 20.72
N GLU A 281 14.26 17.40 20.45
CA GLU A 281 14.08 16.02 20.93
C GLU A 281 14.11 15.93 22.47
N ALA A 282 14.86 16.82 23.14
CA ALA A 282 14.91 16.88 24.59
C ALA A 282 13.57 17.34 25.18
N GLU A 283 12.95 18.37 24.60
CA GLU A 283 11.62 18.85 25.00
C GLU A 283 10.54 17.80 24.74
N LEU A 284 10.59 17.14 23.57
CA LEU A 284 9.67 16.03 23.28
C LEU A 284 9.84 14.89 24.30
N THR A 285 11.08 14.55 24.65
CA THR A 285 11.37 13.53 25.66
C THR A 285 10.87 13.91 27.04
N ALA A 286 10.97 15.19 27.42
CA ALA A 286 10.43 15.68 28.67
C ALA A 286 8.89 15.61 28.72
N ALA A 287 8.22 15.86 27.58
CA ALA A 287 6.75 15.88 27.49
C ALA A 287 6.12 14.48 27.33
N ALA A 288 6.67 13.65 26.43
CA ALA A 288 6.10 12.37 26.01
C ALA A 288 6.94 11.16 26.42
N GLY A 289 8.00 11.36 27.21
CA GLY A 289 8.96 10.32 27.56
C GLY A 289 9.91 9.96 26.43
N ALA A 290 10.93 9.18 26.78
CA ALA A 290 11.90 8.64 25.83
C ALA A 290 11.23 7.67 24.84
N CYS A 291 11.84 7.49 23.68
CA CYS A 291 11.43 6.45 22.75
C CYS A 291 11.56 5.07 23.43
N PRO A 292 10.52 4.23 23.45
CA PRO A 292 10.61 2.88 23.99
C PRO A 292 11.70 2.07 23.28
N GLU A 293 12.40 1.23 24.05
CA GLU A 293 13.45 0.37 23.51
C GLU A 293 12.88 -0.70 22.57
N THR A 294 13.50 -0.87 21.41
CA THR A 294 13.08 -1.90 20.46
C THR A 294 13.47 -3.28 20.99
N VAL A 295 12.48 -4.05 21.43
CA VAL A 295 12.67 -5.45 21.82
C VAL A 295 12.62 -6.34 20.58
N PRO A 296 13.57 -7.29 20.40
CA PRO A 296 13.52 -8.27 19.33
C PRO A 296 12.21 -9.05 19.35
N VAL A 297 11.56 -9.15 18.19
CA VAL A 297 10.25 -9.81 18.09
C VAL A 297 10.43 -11.35 18.17
N LEU A 298 10.17 -11.93 19.35
CA LEU A 298 10.26 -13.39 19.61
C LEU A 298 9.20 -14.19 18.84
N PRO A 299 9.54 -15.33 18.17
CA PRO A 299 8.63 -16.11 17.31
C PRO A 299 7.23 -16.26 17.88
N ASP A 300 6.18 -15.95 17.11
CA ASP A 300 4.79 -16.05 17.58
C ASP A 300 4.41 -17.51 17.87
N PRO A 301 4.31 -17.92 19.15
CA PRO A 301 4.08 -19.31 19.50
C PRO A 301 2.73 -19.82 19.04
N ASP A 302 1.72 -18.95 18.97
CA ASP A 302 0.35 -19.32 18.60
C ASP A 302 0.24 -19.58 17.10
N GLY A 303 0.81 -18.70 16.28
CA GLY A 303 0.95 -18.90 14.84
C GLY A 303 1.68 -20.21 14.50
N ILE A 304 2.77 -20.51 15.23
CA ILE A 304 3.53 -21.75 15.08
C ILE A 304 2.70 -22.98 15.42
N ALA A 305 2.04 -22.96 16.59
CA ALA A 305 1.22 -24.06 17.06
C ALA A 305 0.06 -24.34 16.09
N LEU A 306 -0.59 -23.28 15.59
CA LEU A 306 -1.65 -23.38 14.59
C LEU A 306 -1.13 -23.98 13.29
N ALA A 307 -0.01 -23.49 12.78
CA ALA A 307 0.56 -23.98 11.52
C ALA A 307 0.95 -25.46 11.63
N ARG A 308 1.56 -25.89 12.74
CA ARG A 308 1.83 -27.30 13.04
C ARG A 308 0.56 -28.14 13.14
N ARG A 309 -0.53 -27.61 13.71
CA ARG A 309 -1.83 -28.29 13.79
C ARG A 309 -2.45 -28.49 12.41
N VAL A 310 -2.47 -27.45 11.58
CA VAL A 310 -2.98 -27.50 10.19
C VAL A 310 -2.17 -28.49 9.37
N ALA A 311 -0.84 -28.35 9.35
CA ALA A 311 0.06 -29.23 8.61
C ALA A 311 -0.13 -30.71 9.00
N ARG A 312 -0.11 -31.03 10.31
CA ARG A 312 -0.33 -32.41 10.79
C ARG A 312 -1.68 -32.98 10.35
N THR A 313 -2.73 -32.16 10.34
CA THR A 313 -4.08 -32.61 9.98
C THR A 313 -4.18 -32.95 8.49
N VAL A 314 -3.60 -32.11 7.63
CA VAL A 314 -3.54 -32.35 6.17
C VAL A 314 -2.68 -33.58 5.86
N VAL A 315 -1.49 -33.68 6.46
CA VAL A 315 -0.55 -34.80 6.23
C VAL A 315 -1.15 -36.14 6.66
N ARG A 316 -1.79 -36.21 7.84
CA ARG A 316 -2.42 -37.44 8.36
C ARG A 316 -3.52 -38.01 7.45
N ARG A 317 -4.05 -37.21 6.52
CA ARG A 317 -5.09 -37.63 5.57
C ARG A 317 -4.53 -38.08 4.21
N GLY A 318 -3.20 -38.17 4.06
CA GLY A 318 -2.54 -38.84 2.93
C GLY A 318 -2.52 -38.05 1.62
N ARG A 319 -2.64 -36.72 1.66
CA ARG A 319 -2.78 -35.85 0.47
C ARG A 319 -1.74 -34.72 0.34
N GLY A 320 -0.70 -34.65 1.17
CA GLY A 320 0.33 -33.57 1.15
C GLY A 320 1.59 -33.91 1.98
N VAL A 321 2.79 -33.79 1.39
CA VAL A 321 4.01 -34.55 1.78
C VAL A 321 5.18 -33.67 2.31
N ARG A 322 5.16 -32.34 2.20
CA ARG A 322 6.19 -31.48 2.82
C ARG A 322 5.61 -30.12 3.23
N ALA A 323 5.46 -29.90 4.54
CA ALA A 323 5.12 -28.58 5.08
C ALA A 323 6.41 -27.81 5.35
N ASP A 324 6.69 -26.79 4.54
CA ASP A 324 7.68 -25.79 4.90
C ASP A 324 6.98 -24.63 5.63
N LEU A 325 7.70 -24.07 6.61
CA LEU A 325 7.34 -22.87 7.35
C LEU A 325 8.40 -21.82 7.00
N PRO A 326 8.30 -21.16 5.83
CA PRO A 326 9.30 -20.17 5.40
C PRO A 326 9.52 -19.09 6.47
N ASN A 327 8.44 -18.75 7.17
CA ASN A 327 8.40 -17.83 8.30
C ASN A 327 9.30 -18.26 9.46
N LEU A 328 9.33 -19.56 9.76
CA LEU A 328 10.15 -20.10 10.85
C LEU A 328 11.57 -20.42 10.43
N ARG A 329 11.77 -20.92 9.22
CA ARG A 329 13.12 -21.21 8.72
C ARG A 329 13.95 -19.96 8.45
N ARG A 330 13.30 -18.85 8.08
CA ARG A 330 13.96 -17.59 7.70
C ARG A 330 13.68 -16.44 8.68
N GLY A 331 12.98 -16.70 9.80
CA GLY A 331 12.56 -15.65 10.74
C GLY A 331 11.62 -14.60 10.15
N ARG A 332 10.93 -14.92 9.05
CA ARG A 332 10.03 -14.01 8.32
C ARG A 332 8.63 -14.04 8.93
N ARG A 333 7.92 -12.92 8.89
CA ARG A 333 6.60 -12.73 9.54
C ARG A 333 5.57 -11.99 8.71
N ASP A 334 5.87 -11.78 7.44
CA ASP A 334 4.99 -11.08 6.53
C ASP A 334 4.72 -11.99 5.33
N PRO A 335 3.66 -12.83 5.39
CA PRO A 335 2.60 -12.88 6.41
C PRO A 335 2.96 -13.70 7.68
N LEU A 336 2.27 -13.52 8.83
CA LEU A 336 2.55 -14.26 10.08
C LEU A 336 2.45 -15.79 9.93
N PHE A 337 1.48 -16.23 9.13
CA PHE A 337 1.23 -17.63 8.81
C PHE A 337 1.49 -17.86 7.33
N SER A 338 2.38 -18.80 7.01
CA SER A 338 2.67 -19.26 5.65
C SER A 338 2.98 -20.75 5.68
N LEU A 339 2.20 -21.54 4.95
CA LEU A 339 2.39 -22.99 4.78
C LEU A 339 2.38 -23.34 3.30
N THR A 340 3.41 -24.06 2.87
CA THR A 340 3.47 -24.67 1.54
C THR A 340 3.12 -26.14 1.61
N PHE A 341 2.44 -26.65 0.57
CA PHE A 341 2.18 -28.07 0.35
C PHE A 341 2.58 -28.48 -1.08
N GLN A 342 3.19 -29.67 -1.19
CA GLN A 342 3.53 -30.35 -2.45
C GLN A 342 3.16 -31.85 -2.36
N THR A 343 2.80 -32.45 -3.50
CA THR A 343 2.67 -33.91 -3.69
C THR A 343 3.44 -34.31 -4.95
N ASP A 344 3.74 -35.60 -5.11
CA ASP A 344 4.44 -36.13 -6.29
C ASP A 344 3.61 -36.01 -7.58
N ARG A 345 2.32 -35.69 -7.48
CA ARG A 345 1.41 -35.50 -8.63
C ARG A 345 1.21 -34.03 -9.00
N ILE A 346 1.66 -33.09 -8.15
CA ILE A 346 1.61 -31.67 -8.45
C ILE A 346 2.81 -31.33 -9.34
N PRO A 347 2.63 -30.63 -10.47
CA PRO A 347 3.75 -30.17 -11.30
C PRO A 347 4.79 -29.37 -10.49
N ASP A 348 6.07 -29.53 -10.81
CA ASP A 348 7.17 -28.84 -10.11
C ASP A 348 7.13 -27.31 -10.24
N ASP A 349 6.42 -26.80 -11.25
CA ASP A 349 6.22 -25.38 -11.50
C ASP A 349 4.97 -24.81 -10.81
N VAL A 350 4.33 -25.57 -9.92
CA VAL A 350 3.14 -25.18 -9.17
C VAL A 350 3.31 -25.45 -7.67
N GLU A 351 2.78 -24.56 -6.83
CA GLU A 351 2.82 -24.68 -5.38
C GLU A 351 1.44 -24.40 -4.77
N VAL A 352 0.99 -25.22 -3.81
CA VAL A 352 -0.17 -24.87 -2.97
C VAL A 352 0.31 -24.16 -1.71
N ARG A 353 -0.18 -22.94 -1.48
CA ARG A 353 0.24 -22.11 -0.35
C ARG A 353 -0.94 -21.62 0.46
N VAL A 354 -0.77 -21.52 1.77
CA VAL A 354 -1.75 -20.94 2.70
C VAL A 354 -1.13 -19.77 3.42
N VAL A 355 -1.78 -18.61 3.37
CA VAL A 355 -1.30 -17.37 4.01
C VAL A 355 -2.34 -16.75 4.93
N SER A 356 -1.88 -16.10 5.99
CA SER A 356 -2.70 -15.31 6.91
C SER A 356 -1.83 -14.34 7.71
N GLN A 357 -2.29 -13.11 7.91
CA GLN A 357 -1.60 -12.16 8.80
C GLN A 357 -2.19 -12.10 10.21
N ASN A 358 -3.50 -12.23 10.38
CA ASN A 358 -4.17 -12.03 11.68
C ASN A 358 -4.53 -13.35 12.39
N LEU A 359 -4.10 -14.49 11.82
CA LEU A 359 -4.41 -15.86 12.28
C LEU A 359 -5.90 -16.19 12.36
N GLN A 360 -6.73 -15.34 11.75
CA GLN A 360 -8.17 -15.41 11.77
C GLN A 360 -8.71 -15.57 10.35
N ASP A 361 -8.18 -14.83 9.39
CA ASP A 361 -8.54 -14.87 7.98
C ASP A 361 -7.40 -15.46 7.17
N PHE A 362 -7.72 -16.47 6.37
CA PHE A 362 -6.77 -17.26 5.60
C PHE A 362 -7.12 -17.21 4.11
N ARG A 363 -6.07 -17.31 3.29
CA ARG A 363 -6.17 -17.53 1.86
C ARG A 363 -5.37 -18.77 1.49
N VAL A 364 -6.02 -19.72 0.82
CA VAL A 364 -5.36 -20.82 0.11
C VAL A 364 -5.14 -20.36 -1.34
N LEU A 365 -3.93 -20.59 -1.84
CA LEU A 365 -3.42 -20.17 -3.14
C LEU A 365 -2.92 -21.39 -3.90
N LEU A 366 -3.09 -21.36 -5.22
CA LEU A 366 -2.37 -22.20 -6.15
C LEU A 366 -1.45 -21.29 -6.97
N LEU A 367 -0.15 -21.37 -6.75
CA LEU A 367 0.83 -20.41 -7.29
C LEU A 367 1.60 -21.03 -8.44
N ALA A 368 1.79 -20.25 -9.51
CA ALA A 368 2.79 -20.56 -10.52
C ALA A 368 4.18 -20.17 -10.01
N MET A 369 5.15 -21.07 -10.17
CA MET A 369 6.52 -20.90 -9.69
C MET A 369 7.47 -20.29 -10.71
N ALA A 370 6.95 -19.94 -11.89
CA ALA A 370 7.70 -19.19 -12.90
C ALA A 370 8.30 -17.90 -12.31
N PRO A 371 9.48 -17.48 -12.79
CA PRO A 371 10.09 -16.23 -12.34
C PRO A 371 9.13 -15.05 -12.46
N PRO A 372 9.18 -14.09 -11.51
CA PRO A 372 8.33 -12.92 -11.57
C PRO A 372 8.59 -12.15 -12.87
N ALA A 373 7.52 -11.92 -13.63
CA ALA A 373 7.52 -11.09 -14.82
C ALA A 373 6.43 -10.04 -14.66
N ILE A 374 6.75 -8.78 -14.96
CA ILE A 374 5.79 -7.69 -14.88
C ILE A 374 5.11 -7.54 -16.24
N ASP A 375 4.07 -8.35 -16.46
CA ASP A 375 3.10 -8.16 -17.53
C ASP A 375 1.68 -8.16 -16.95
N PHE A 376 0.98 -7.04 -17.13
CA PHE A 376 -0.31 -6.80 -16.48
C PHE A 376 -1.48 -7.56 -17.14
N SER A 377 -1.23 -8.26 -18.25
CA SER A 377 -2.21 -9.14 -18.88
C SER A 377 -2.53 -10.35 -18.00
N THR A 378 -3.80 -10.69 -17.90
CA THR A 378 -4.21 -11.98 -17.33
C THR A 378 -3.80 -13.10 -18.28
N ARG A 379 -3.15 -14.14 -17.74
CA ARG A 379 -2.63 -15.29 -18.50
C ARG A 379 -3.45 -16.53 -18.24
N HIS A 380 -3.19 -17.57 -19.02
CA HIS A 380 -3.58 -18.93 -18.67
C HIS A 380 -2.32 -19.74 -18.38
N ILE A 381 -2.30 -20.46 -17.27
CA ILE A 381 -1.25 -21.39 -16.88
C ILE A 381 -1.92 -22.73 -16.58
N HIS A 382 -1.42 -23.81 -17.17
CA HIS A 382 -2.06 -25.14 -17.09
C HIS A 382 -3.56 -25.10 -17.47
N GLY A 383 -3.89 -24.30 -18.49
CA GLY A 383 -5.27 -24.12 -18.99
C GLY A 383 -6.20 -23.32 -18.08
N ARG A 384 -5.72 -22.80 -16.95
CA ARG A 384 -6.52 -22.04 -15.97
C ARG A 384 -6.11 -20.58 -15.93
N LEU A 385 -7.07 -19.70 -15.64
CA LEU A 385 -6.82 -18.27 -15.51
C LEU A 385 -5.80 -17.99 -14.40
N ALA A 386 -4.80 -17.16 -14.68
CA ALA A 386 -3.70 -16.88 -13.78
C ALA A 386 -3.36 -15.37 -13.72
N PRO A 387 -4.09 -14.56 -12.93
CA PRO A 387 -3.78 -13.14 -12.74
C PRO A 387 -2.43 -12.92 -12.05
N LEU A 388 -1.81 -11.77 -12.33
CA LEU A 388 -0.64 -11.28 -11.61
C LEU A 388 -1.03 -10.86 -10.19
N LEU A 389 -0.24 -11.25 -9.20
CA LEU A 389 -0.39 -10.81 -7.83
C LEU A 389 0.24 -9.43 -7.62
N ARG A 390 -0.55 -8.49 -7.11
CA ARG A 390 -0.13 -7.16 -6.67
C ARG A 390 -0.04 -7.11 -5.16
N ILE A 391 0.86 -7.94 -4.62
CA ILE A 391 1.02 -8.17 -3.19
C ILE A 391 2.49 -8.00 -2.83
N ARG A 392 2.76 -7.13 -1.84
CA ARG A 392 4.12 -6.86 -1.38
C ARG A 392 4.54 -7.85 -0.30
N CYS A 393 4.73 -9.10 -0.71
CA CYS A 393 5.33 -10.16 0.09
C CYS A 393 6.50 -10.74 -0.73
N ASP A 394 7.69 -10.85 -0.13
CA ASP A 394 8.96 -11.16 -0.82
C ASP A 394 8.88 -12.34 -1.80
N ASP A 395 8.05 -13.34 -1.50
CA ASP A 395 7.91 -14.54 -2.30
C ASP A 395 6.59 -14.65 -3.05
N LEU A 396 5.69 -13.66 -2.97
CA LEU A 396 4.47 -13.57 -3.78
C LEU A 396 4.51 -12.42 -4.80
N TYR A 397 5.41 -11.46 -4.61
CA TYR A 397 5.49 -10.27 -5.45
C TYR A 397 5.72 -10.63 -6.91
N CYS A 398 4.81 -10.16 -7.78
CA CYS A 398 4.80 -10.42 -9.22
C CYS A 398 4.74 -11.90 -9.62
N ARG A 399 4.30 -12.79 -8.71
CA ARG A 399 3.90 -14.15 -9.08
C ARG A 399 2.50 -14.16 -9.67
N ARG A 400 2.10 -15.30 -10.24
CA ARG A 400 0.74 -15.53 -10.72
C ARG A 400 0.05 -16.57 -9.86
N GLU A 401 -1.19 -16.26 -9.50
CA GLU A 401 -2.08 -17.20 -8.83
C GLU A 401 -2.93 -17.90 -9.89
N ILE A 402 -2.87 -19.22 -9.97
CA ILE A 402 -3.74 -20.04 -10.80
C ILE A 402 -5.08 -20.17 -10.08
N LEU A 403 -6.18 -19.71 -10.70
CA LEU A 403 -7.48 -19.74 -10.04
C LEU A 403 -8.05 -21.17 -9.97
N VAL A 404 -8.70 -21.46 -8.84
CA VAL A 404 -9.42 -22.70 -8.56
C VAL A 404 -10.93 -22.39 -8.56
N PRO A 405 -11.59 -22.31 -9.73
CA PRO A 405 -13.01 -21.95 -9.84
C PRO A 405 -13.93 -22.95 -9.15
N GLU A 406 -13.45 -24.17 -8.88
CA GLU A 406 -14.18 -25.20 -8.15
C GLU A 406 -14.37 -24.86 -6.65
N ASP A 407 -13.58 -23.93 -6.09
CA ASP A 407 -13.81 -23.39 -4.74
C ASP A 407 -14.69 -22.11 -4.81
N PRO A 408 -15.95 -22.14 -4.34
CA PRO A 408 -16.82 -20.97 -4.36
C PRO A 408 -16.37 -19.83 -3.43
N ALA A 409 -15.54 -20.10 -2.41
CA ALA A 409 -14.91 -19.03 -1.63
C ALA A 409 -13.59 -18.55 -2.23
N HIS A 410 -13.18 -19.16 -3.34
CA HIS A 410 -11.93 -18.92 -4.04
C HIS A 410 -10.72 -19.02 -3.10
N GLY A 411 -10.73 -19.87 -2.08
CA GLY A 411 -9.61 -20.01 -1.14
C GLY A 411 -9.67 -19.10 0.08
N PHE A 412 -10.62 -18.16 0.21
CA PHE A 412 -10.81 -17.39 1.45
C PHE A 412 -11.50 -18.21 2.55
N TRP A 413 -11.03 -18.08 3.78
CA TRP A 413 -11.63 -18.73 4.93
C TRP A 413 -11.38 -17.96 6.22
N THR A 414 -12.43 -17.75 7.01
CA THR A 414 -12.35 -17.16 8.36
C THR A 414 -12.51 -18.25 9.41
N ARG A 415 -11.64 -18.23 10.41
CA ARG A 415 -11.59 -19.21 11.49
C ARG A 415 -12.83 -19.08 12.39
N PRO A 416 -13.57 -20.16 12.66
CA PRO A 416 -14.67 -20.12 13.63
C PRO A 416 -14.17 -19.87 15.06
N SER A 417 -15.05 -19.35 15.91
CA SER A 417 -14.76 -19.05 17.32
C SER A 417 -14.42 -20.29 18.17
N ASP A 418 -14.83 -21.48 17.73
CA ASP A 418 -14.49 -22.76 18.37
C ASP A 418 -13.03 -23.20 18.13
N GLY A 419 -12.26 -22.43 17.36
CA GLY A 419 -10.87 -22.73 17.03
C GLY A 419 -10.69 -23.95 16.11
N SER A 420 -11.76 -24.43 15.49
CA SER A 420 -11.71 -25.52 14.52
C SER A 420 -10.97 -25.10 13.26
N VAL A 421 -10.12 -25.98 12.74
CA VAL A 421 -9.38 -25.79 11.48
C VAL A 421 -9.91 -26.68 10.35
N SER A 422 -10.98 -27.44 10.58
CA SER A 422 -11.48 -28.42 9.62
C SER A 422 -11.92 -27.78 8.30
N GLY A 423 -12.49 -26.57 8.35
CA GLY A 423 -12.86 -25.80 7.16
C GLY A 423 -11.64 -25.42 6.32
N LEU A 424 -10.58 -24.91 6.95
CA LEU A 424 -9.32 -24.59 6.29
C LEU A 424 -8.68 -25.83 5.66
N VAL A 425 -8.62 -26.94 6.40
CA VAL A 425 -8.08 -28.23 5.92
C VAL A 425 -8.81 -28.71 4.68
N ARG A 426 -10.16 -28.65 4.65
CA ARG A 426 -10.94 -29.04 3.47
C ARG A 426 -10.62 -28.18 2.25
N ARG A 427 -10.39 -26.88 2.43
CA ARG A 427 -10.00 -25.99 1.31
C ARG A 427 -8.60 -26.32 0.80
N ILE A 428 -7.65 -26.60 1.69
CA ILE A 428 -6.31 -27.04 1.33
C ILE A 428 -6.39 -28.33 0.50
N GLU A 429 -7.17 -29.31 0.97
CA GLU A 429 -7.39 -30.58 0.26
C GLU A 429 -8.01 -30.37 -1.14
N LEU A 430 -8.94 -29.43 -1.27
CA LEU A 430 -9.53 -29.05 -2.56
C LEU A 430 -8.47 -28.46 -3.50
N HIS A 431 -7.64 -27.53 -3.03
CA HIS A 431 -6.59 -26.92 -3.85
C HIS A 431 -5.50 -27.92 -4.23
N LEU A 432 -5.14 -28.84 -3.33
CA LEU A 432 -4.24 -29.95 -3.63
C LEU A 432 -4.82 -30.85 -4.73
N ALA A 433 -6.10 -31.24 -4.60
CA ALA A 433 -6.76 -32.04 -5.63
C ALA A 433 -6.80 -31.29 -6.99
N ALA A 434 -7.09 -29.99 -6.99
CA ALA A 434 -7.06 -29.18 -8.21
C ALA A 434 -5.65 -29.12 -8.82
N ALA A 435 -4.61 -28.92 -8.00
CA ALA A 435 -3.21 -28.88 -8.44
C ALA A 435 -2.77 -30.18 -9.13
N GLU A 436 -3.18 -31.34 -8.59
CA GLU A 436 -2.85 -32.66 -9.15
C GLU A 436 -3.52 -32.91 -10.51
N THR A 437 -4.56 -32.15 -10.88
CA THR A 437 -5.20 -32.25 -12.21
C THR A 437 -4.48 -31.48 -13.31
N LEU A 438 -3.53 -30.60 -12.97
CA LEU A 438 -2.83 -29.76 -13.94
C LEU A 438 -1.87 -30.56 -14.84
N GLY A 439 -1.47 -31.76 -14.42
CA GLY A 439 -0.42 -32.59 -15.03
C GLY A 439 -0.77 -33.41 -16.28
N CYS A 440 -1.70 -32.98 -17.15
CA CYS A 440 -1.99 -33.73 -18.39
C CYS A 440 -1.64 -33.05 -19.73
N ARG A 441 -1.25 -31.78 -19.78
CA ARG A 441 -0.75 -31.15 -21.03
C ARG A 441 0.25 -30.03 -20.73
N SER A 442 1.54 -30.28 -20.94
CA SER A 442 2.57 -29.25 -20.96
C SER A 442 2.69 -28.68 -22.38
N GLU A 443 2.41 -27.38 -22.55
CA GLU A 443 3.02 -26.61 -23.65
C GLU A 443 4.46 -26.23 -23.25
N PRO A 444 5.41 -26.14 -24.20
CA PRO A 444 6.80 -25.82 -23.87
C PRO A 444 6.93 -24.40 -23.29
N LEU A 445 7.66 -24.28 -22.18
CA LEU A 445 8.12 -23.01 -21.63
C LEU A 445 9.00 -22.26 -22.66
N VAL A 446 8.48 -21.18 -23.23
CA VAL A 446 9.29 -20.22 -23.99
C VAL A 446 10.12 -19.41 -23.00
N GLN A 447 11.41 -19.68 -22.90
CA GLN A 447 12.34 -18.87 -22.11
C GLN A 447 12.46 -17.45 -22.71
N PRO A 448 12.18 -16.36 -21.97
CA PRO A 448 12.50 -15.03 -22.42
C PRO A 448 14.02 -14.83 -22.37
N ARG A 449 14.62 -14.36 -23.47
CA ARG A 449 16.03 -13.96 -23.47
C ARG A 449 16.23 -12.77 -22.50
N PRO A 450 17.17 -12.83 -21.54
CA PRO A 450 17.37 -11.78 -20.52
C PRO A 450 17.53 -10.36 -21.08
N LEU A 451 18.14 -10.25 -22.26
CA LEU A 451 18.34 -8.99 -22.98
C LEU A 451 17.02 -8.34 -23.43
N ALA A 452 15.96 -9.10 -23.68
CA ALA A 452 14.67 -8.57 -24.13
C ALA A 452 13.85 -7.95 -22.99
N VAL A 453 14.01 -8.44 -21.75
CA VAL A 453 13.36 -7.87 -20.56
C VAL A 453 14.05 -6.56 -20.16
N ALA A 454 15.38 -6.57 -20.10
CA ALA A 454 16.18 -5.36 -19.84
C ALA A 454 15.96 -4.26 -20.90
N ALA A 455 15.86 -4.63 -22.18
CA ALA A 455 15.56 -3.68 -23.25
C ALA A 455 14.13 -3.10 -23.16
N ARG A 456 13.14 -3.89 -22.73
CA ARG A 456 11.75 -3.43 -22.56
C ARG A 456 11.59 -2.52 -21.33
N GLU A 457 12.29 -2.81 -20.24
CA GLU A 457 12.35 -1.92 -19.07
C GLU A 457 13.11 -0.63 -19.37
N ALA A 458 14.23 -0.69 -20.09
CA ALA A 458 14.97 0.49 -20.54
C ALA A 458 14.11 1.35 -21.49
N ALA A 459 13.33 0.75 -22.38
CA ALA A 459 12.41 1.47 -23.27
C ALA A 459 11.18 2.05 -22.53
N ALA A 460 10.71 1.41 -21.46
CA ALA A 460 9.68 1.98 -20.58
C ALA A 460 10.23 3.18 -19.78
N ARG A 461 11.46 3.08 -19.25
CA ARG A 461 12.20 4.16 -18.58
C ARG A 461 12.42 5.36 -19.51
N TRP A 462 12.81 5.13 -20.78
CA TRP A 462 13.00 6.20 -21.77
C TRP A 462 11.70 6.92 -22.18
N ARG A 463 10.58 6.19 -22.31
CA ARG A 463 9.28 6.78 -22.67
C ARG A 463 8.67 7.62 -21.55
N SER A 464 8.86 7.21 -20.29
CA SER A 464 8.44 7.98 -19.11
C SER A 464 9.26 9.27 -18.94
N ALA A 465 10.58 9.21 -19.14
CA ALA A 465 11.44 10.38 -19.15
C ALA A 465 11.06 11.40 -20.25
N HIS A 466 10.68 10.93 -21.45
CA HIS A 466 10.26 11.80 -22.56
C HIS A 466 8.88 12.45 -22.31
N GLY A 467 7.96 11.74 -21.65
CA GLY A 467 6.67 12.28 -21.20
C GLY A 467 6.83 13.37 -20.14
N MET A 468 7.78 13.22 -19.22
CA MET A 468 8.09 14.20 -18.18
C MET A 468 8.83 15.42 -18.74
N LEU A 469 9.77 15.25 -19.69
CA LEU A 469 10.41 16.36 -20.39
C LEU A 469 9.38 17.23 -21.14
N ARG A 470 8.38 16.61 -21.77
CA ARG A 470 7.24 17.34 -22.38
C ARG A 470 6.37 18.09 -21.36
N ARG A 471 6.18 17.57 -20.14
CA ARG A 471 5.43 18.24 -19.06
C ARG A 471 6.22 19.40 -18.45
N LEU A 472 7.54 19.26 -18.32
CA LEU A 472 8.44 20.34 -17.87
C LEU A 472 8.57 21.45 -18.92
N LEU A 473 8.62 21.11 -20.20
CA LEU A 473 8.68 22.08 -21.31
C LEU A 473 7.35 22.85 -21.49
N ARG A 474 6.21 22.29 -21.08
CA ARG A 474 4.90 22.99 -21.04
C ARG A 474 4.77 23.98 -19.87
N ARG A 475 5.71 24.00 -18.92
CA ARG A 475 5.72 24.95 -17.78
C ARG A 475 6.47 26.26 -18.07
N ARG A 476 7.01 26.49 -19.27
CA ARG A 476 7.49 27.82 -19.64
C ARG A 476 6.27 28.71 -19.94
N PRO A 477 6.03 29.81 -19.19
CA PRO A 477 5.10 30.82 -19.65
C PRO A 477 5.62 31.37 -20.99
N ALA A 478 4.71 31.56 -21.95
CA ALA A 478 5.01 32.46 -23.06
C ALA A 478 5.38 33.82 -22.46
N ALA A 479 6.50 34.38 -22.93
CA ALA A 479 6.97 35.71 -22.55
C ALA A 479 5.91 36.78 -22.81
#